data_AF-A0A0M0F4S4-F1
#
_entry.id   AF-A0A0M0F4S4-F1
#
_cell.length_a   1.000
_cell.length_b   1.000
_cell.length_c   1.000
_cell.angle_alpha   90.00
_cell.angle_beta   90.00
_cell.angle_gamma   90.00
#
_symmetry.space_group_name_H-M   'P 1'
#
loop_
_entity.id
_entity.type
_entity.pdbx_description
1 polymer ?
#
loop_
_entity_poly.entity_id
_entity_poly.type
_entity_poly.pdbx_seq_one_letter_code
_entity_poly.pdbx_strand_id
1 'polypeptide(L)'
;MTDTTNDDLDVVALEQLVLEDTKLAEDEDRIKARRATIRSVLARHLDAGTTDLADHKVIVSTPSRLDAKALGEAFPVARHPELYKPALDTTAVRHHLSPAVLEQYTRSGSTTVTIR
;
A
#
# COMPACT_ATOMS: atom_id res chain seq x y z
N MET A 1 39.00 28.56 -19.91
CA MET A 1 37.88 27.76 -20.43
C MET A 1 36.80 27.86 -19.37
N THR A 2 35.94 28.87 -19.51
CA THR A 2 35.05 29.34 -18.44
C THR A 2 33.87 28.40 -18.30
N ASP A 3 33.83 27.76 -17.14
CA ASP A 3 32.63 27.16 -16.56
C ASP A 3 31.66 28.30 -16.24
N THR A 4 30.69 28.54 -17.11
CA THR A 4 29.62 29.53 -16.93
C THR A 4 28.32 28.77 -16.79
N THR A 5 28.13 28.17 -15.61
CA THR A 5 26.85 27.61 -15.18
C THR A 5 26.35 28.49 -14.03
N ASN A 6 25.81 29.67 -14.36
CA ASN A 6 25.13 30.55 -13.41
C ASN A 6 23.82 31.04 -14.04
N ASP A 7 22.80 30.18 -13.92
CA ASP A 7 21.50 30.42 -13.28
C ASP A 7 21.11 31.88 -12.93
N ASP A 8 21.14 32.82 -13.88
CA ASP A 8 20.46 34.13 -13.74
C ASP A 8 19.02 34.01 -14.24
N LEU A 9 18.19 33.24 -13.53
CA LEU A 9 16.73 33.33 -13.69
C LEU A 9 16.28 34.63 -13.03
N ASP A 10 15.70 35.55 -13.81
CA ASP A 10 15.10 36.75 -13.23
C ASP A 10 13.86 36.41 -12.40
N VAL A 11 13.41 37.37 -11.59
CA VAL A 11 12.27 37.16 -10.67
C VAL A 11 11.01 36.72 -11.42
N VAL A 12 10.81 37.18 -12.66
CA VAL A 12 9.64 36.81 -13.48
C VAL A 12 9.73 35.34 -13.90
N ALA A 13 10.92 34.87 -14.29
CA ALA A 13 11.15 33.46 -14.61
C ALA A 13 10.94 32.56 -13.38
N LEU A 14 11.41 32.99 -12.21
CA LEU A 14 11.18 32.27 -10.95
C LEU A 14 9.70 32.21 -10.57
N GLU A 15 8.97 33.33 -10.72
CA GLU A 15 7.51 33.36 -10.51
C GLU A 15 6.77 32.42 -11.46
N GLN A 16 7.16 32.35 -12.73
CA GLN A 16 6.58 31.40 -13.70
C GLN A 16 6.81 29.95 -13.30
N LEU A 17 8.01 29.60 -12.83
CA LEU A 17 8.31 28.26 -12.35
C LEU A 17 7.48 27.88 -11.12
N VAL A 18 7.28 28.82 -10.18
CA VAL A 18 6.40 28.58 -9.01
C VAL A 18 4.95 28.36 -9.44
N LEU A 19 4.45 29.13 -10.40
CA LEU A 19 3.10 28.95 -10.95
C LEU A 19 2.94 27.61 -11.66
N GLU A 20 3.96 27.20 -12.43
CA GLU A 20 3.98 25.90 -13.10
C GLU A 20 4.00 24.75 -12.10
N ASP A 21 4.88 24.78 -11.10
CA ASP A 21 4.99 23.76 -10.06
C ASP A 21 3.68 23.63 -9.27
N THR A 22 3.07 24.75 -8.89
CA THR A 22 1.77 24.76 -8.20
C THR A 22 0.69 24.06 -9.04
N LYS A 23 0.65 24.34 -10.35
CA LYS A 23 -0.30 23.70 -11.26
C LYS A 23 -0.03 22.20 -11.43
N LEU A 24 1.24 21.80 -11.51
CA LEU A 24 1.62 20.39 -11.57
C LEU A 24 1.20 19.64 -10.31
N ALA A 25 1.34 20.25 -9.13
CA ALA A 25 0.87 19.67 -7.87
C ALA A 25 -0.66 19.47 -7.86
N GLU A 26 -1.42 20.47 -8.30
CA GLU A 26 -2.89 20.34 -8.44
C GLU A 26 -3.29 19.23 -9.43
N ASP A 27 -2.56 19.13 -10.55
CA ASP A 27 -2.77 18.10 -11.55
C ASP A 27 -2.42 16.70 -11.02
N GLU A 28 -1.35 16.57 -10.23
CA GLU A 28 -0.99 15.32 -9.56
C GLU A 28 -2.10 14.86 -8.62
N ASP A 29 -2.61 15.75 -7.78
CA ASP A 29 -3.70 15.45 -6.86
C ASP A 29 -4.97 15.03 -7.61
N ARG A 30 -5.32 15.74 -8.68
CA ARG A 30 -6.46 15.39 -9.55
C ARG A 30 -6.29 14.03 -10.21
N ILE A 31 -5.10 13.73 -10.75
CA ILE A 31 -4.80 12.45 -11.39
C ILE A 31 -4.86 11.32 -10.35
N LYS A 32 -4.27 11.54 -9.17
CA LYS A 32 -4.29 10.59 -8.05
C LYS A 32 -5.71 10.28 -7.61
N ALA A 33 -6.55 11.31 -7.45
CA ALA A 33 -7.97 11.16 -7.13
C ALA A 33 -8.71 10.37 -8.22
N ARG A 34 -8.48 10.69 -9.50
CA ARG A 34 -9.12 9.97 -10.61
C ARG A 34 -8.71 8.49 -10.65
N ARG A 35 -7.43 8.19 -10.44
CA ARG A 35 -6.93 6.81 -10.38
C ARG A 35 -7.53 6.04 -9.20
N ALA A 36 -7.69 6.68 -8.04
CA ALA A 36 -8.36 6.08 -6.89
C ALA A 36 -9.82 5.74 -7.19
N THR A 37 -10.56 6.66 -7.82
CA THR A 37 -11.95 6.42 -8.25
C THR A 37 -12.04 5.25 -9.24
N ILE A 38 -11.17 5.20 -10.25
CA ILE A 38 -11.13 4.09 -11.22
C ILE A 38 -10.89 2.76 -10.49
N ARG A 39 -9.89 2.68 -9.61
CA ARG A 39 -9.60 1.46 -8.84
C ARG A 39 -10.77 1.06 -7.93
N SER A 40 -11.47 2.02 -7.33
CA SER A 40 -12.69 1.74 -6.54
C SER A 40 -13.83 1.19 -7.39
N VAL A 41 -14.00 1.68 -8.62
CA VAL A 41 -14.96 1.11 -9.58
C VAL A 41 -14.55 -0.32 -9.93
N LEU A 42 -13.29 -0.55 -10.31
CA LEU A 42 -12.79 -1.89 -10.64
C LEU A 42 -12.97 -2.88 -9.47
N ALA A 43 -12.66 -2.46 -8.25
CA ALA A 43 -12.81 -3.27 -7.03
C ALA A 43 -14.27 -3.70 -6.75
N ARG A 44 -15.25 -2.91 -7.21
CA ARG A 44 -16.68 -3.20 -7.03
C ARG A 44 -17.26 -4.11 -8.11
N HIS A 45 -16.62 -4.16 -9.28
CA HIS A 45 -17.16 -4.86 -10.46
C HIS A 45 -16.38 -6.11 -10.85
N LEU A 46 -15.19 -6.32 -10.29
CA LEU A 46 -14.36 -7.50 -10.54
C LEU A 46 -14.29 -8.37 -9.29
N ASP A 47 -14.37 -9.68 -9.50
CA ASP A 47 -14.15 -10.67 -8.45
C ASP A 47 -12.68 -10.70 -8.00
N ALA A 48 -12.44 -11.23 -6.80
CA ALA A 48 -11.10 -11.46 -6.31
C ALA A 48 -10.34 -12.43 -7.23
N GLY A 49 -9.11 -12.06 -7.62
CA GLY A 49 -8.32 -12.84 -8.56
C GLY A 49 -7.60 -11.97 -9.60
N THR A 50 -7.20 -12.59 -10.70
CA THR A 50 -6.58 -11.91 -11.84
C THR A 50 -7.53 -11.96 -13.03
N THR A 51 -7.79 -10.80 -13.63
CA THR A 51 -8.62 -10.64 -14.82
C THR A 51 -7.82 -9.92 -15.89
N ASP A 52 -7.75 -10.48 -17.09
CA ASP A 52 -7.14 -9.82 -18.24
C ASP A 52 -8.14 -8.83 -18.87
N LEU A 53 -7.84 -7.53 -18.84
CA LEU A 53 -8.68 -6.46 -19.37
C LEU A 53 -7.82 -5.43 -20.12
N ALA A 54 -8.24 -5.06 -21.33
CA ALA A 54 -7.57 -4.03 -22.15
C ALA A 54 -6.05 -4.24 -22.25
N ASP A 55 -5.61 -5.48 -22.51
CA ASP A 55 -4.21 -5.89 -22.60
C ASP A 55 -3.39 -5.72 -21.30
N HIS A 56 -4.06 -5.54 -20.15
CA HIS A 56 -3.44 -5.46 -18.83
C HIS A 56 -3.99 -6.55 -17.90
N LYS A 57 -3.18 -6.91 -16.90
CA LYS A 57 -3.57 -7.80 -15.81
C LYS A 57 -4.12 -6.98 -14.65
N VAL A 58 -5.43 -7.06 -14.44
CA VAL A 58 -6.12 -6.46 -13.30
C VAL A 58 -6.20 -7.48 -12.18
N ILE A 59 -5.50 -7.21 -11.08
CA ILE A 59 -5.41 -8.08 -9.90
C ILE A 59 -6.21 -7.44 -8.78
N VAL A 60 -7.31 -8.08 -8.37
CA VAL A 60 -8.11 -7.70 -7.22
C VAL A 60 -7.75 -8.61 -6.06
N SER A 61 -7.25 -8.03 -4.97
CA SER A 61 -6.84 -8.79 -3.79
C SER A 61 -7.30 -8.12 -2.51
N THR A 62 -7.65 -8.93 -1.52
CA THR A 62 -7.94 -8.45 -0.16
C THR A 62 -6.80 -8.90 0.73
N PRO A 63 -5.81 -8.02 1.00
CA PRO A 63 -4.67 -8.40 1.80
C PRO A 63 -5.15 -8.73 3.21
N SER A 64 -4.79 -9.92 3.70
CA SER A 64 -5.07 -10.33 5.07
C SER A 64 -3.81 -10.26 5.91
N ARG A 65 -3.93 -9.76 7.14
CA ARG A 65 -2.82 -9.66 8.10
C ARG A 65 -3.24 -10.28 9.43
N LEU A 66 -2.29 -10.92 10.09
CA LEU A 66 -2.48 -11.41 11.45
C LEU A 66 -2.48 -10.22 12.42
N ASP A 67 -3.46 -10.18 13.31
CA ASP A 67 -3.55 -9.21 14.40
C ASP A 67 -2.57 -9.60 15.51
N ALA A 68 -1.34 -9.09 15.40
CA ALA A 68 -0.27 -9.40 16.35
C ALA A 68 -0.60 -8.96 17.79
N LYS A 69 -1.46 -7.93 17.97
CA LYS A 69 -1.86 -7.49 19.30
C LYS A 69 -2.82 -8.48 19.94
N ALA A 70 -3.86 -8.89 19.21
CA ALA A 70 -4.82 -9.88 19.69
C ALA A 70 -4.13 -11.24 19.95
N LEU A 71 -3.20 -11.66 19.08
CA LEU A 71 -2.36 -12.84 19.30
C LEU A 71 -1.47 -12.68 20.53
N GLY A 72 -0.92 -11.49 20.76
CA GLY A 72 -0.12 -11.16 21.95
C GLY A 72 -0.87 -11.32 23.26
N GLU A 73 -2.13 -10.87 23.29
CA GLU A 73 -3.02 -10.97 24.45
C GLU A 73 -3.49 -12.42 24.68
N ALA A 74 -3.82 -13.15 23.61
CA ALA A 74 -4.29 -14.54 23.71
C ALA A 74 -3.17 -15.55 24.00
N PHE A 75 -1.98 -15.33 23.44
CA PHE A 75 -0.81 -16.21 23.57
C PHE A 75 0.38 -15.45 24.18
N PRO A 76 0.33 -15.12 25.49
CA PRO A 76 1.38 -14.34 26.12
C PRO A 76 2.73 -15.08 26.12
N VAL A 77 3.83 -14.33 25.98
CA VAL A 77 5.21 -14.85 25.89
C VAL A 77 5.59 -15.76 27.06
N ALA A 78 5.03 -15.53 28.25
CA ALA A 78 5.31 -16.34 29.43
C ALA A 78 4.80 -17.79 29.32
N ARG A 79 3.76 -18.02 28.51
CA ARG A 79 3.17 -19.35 28.27
C ARG A 79 3.55 -19.95 26.93
N HIS A 80 3.89 -19.10 25.96
CA HIS A 80 4.18 -19.49 24.59
C HIS A 80 5.46 -18.84 24.06
N PRO A 81 6.62 -19.01 24.72
CA PRO A 81 7.86 -18.38 24.28
C PRO A 81 8.27 -18.79 22.85
N GLU A 82 7.87 -19.98 22.40
CA GLU A 82 8.12 -20.51 21.06
C GLU A 82 7.53 -19.67 19.92
N LEU A 83 6.51 -18.84 20.22
CA LEU A 83 5.87 -17.95 19.23
C LEU A 83 6.60 -16.61 19.09
N TYR A 84 7.64 -16.36 19.89
CA TYR A 84 8.30 -15.06 20.00
C TYR A 84 9.81 -15.18 19.78
N LYS A 85 10.37 -14.14 19.16
CA LYS A 85 11.81 -13.83 19.19
C LYS A 85 11.99 -12.54 20.03
N PRO A 86 12.42 -11.36 19.52
CA PRO A 86 12.23 -10.12 20.29
C PRO A 86 10.79 -9.59 20.21
N ALA A 87 10.04 -10.01 19.19
CA ALA A 87 8.62 -9.72 18.99
C ALA A 87 7.91 -10.99 18.47
N LEU A 88 6.58 -10.95 18.35
CA LEU A 88 5.77 -12.05 17.83
C LEU A 88 6.27 -12.46 16.43
N ASP A 89 6.71 -13.71 16.29
CA ASP A 89 7.17 -14.26 15.04
C ASP A 89 6.00 -14.88 14.27
N THR A 90 5.54 -14.19 13.22
CA THR A 90 4.39 -14.63 12.42
C THR A 90 4.63 -15.96 11.69
N THR A 91 5.88 -16.33 11.43
CA THR A 91 6.24 -17.64 10.87
C THR A 91 6.09 -18.72 11.93
N ALA A 92 6.58 -18.47 13.15
CA ALA A 92 6.43 -19.40 14.27
C ALA A 92 4.94 -19.61 14.62
N VAL A 93 4.16 -18.53 14.63
CA VAL A 93 2.70 -18.54 14.81
C VAL A 93 2.01 -19.40 13.76
N ARG A 94 2.35 -19.25 12.48
CA ARG A 94 1.78 -20.07 11.40
C ARG A 94 2.16 -21.55 11.48
N HIS A 95 3.31 -21.86 12.06
CA HIS A 95 3.80 -23.23 12.22
C HIS A 95 3.18 -23.93 13.43
N HIS A 96 2.96 -23.21 14.53
CA HIS A 96 2.49 -23.78 15.80
C HIS A 96 0.99 -23.69 16.00
N LEU A 97 0.33 -22.66 15.46
CA LEU A 97 -1.13 -22.53 15.54
C LEU A 97 -1.80 -23.16 14.33
N SER A 98 -2.96 -23.77 14.56
CA SER A 98 -3.76 -24.34 13.48
C SER A 98 -4.36 -23.24 12.60
N PRO A 99 -4.61 -23.51 11.30
CA PRO A 99 -5.23 -22.55 10.40
C PRO A 99 -6.55 -21.97 10.92
N ALA A 100 -7.38 -22.80 11.57
CA ALA A 100 -8.65 -22.37 12.16
C ALA A 100 -8.50 -21.36 13.31
N VAL A 101 -7.39 -21.43 14.06
CA VAL A 101 -7.06 -20.43 15.08
C VAL A 101 -6.55 -19.16 14.41
N LEU A 102 -5.69 -19.29 13.41
CA LEU A 102 -5.14 -18.15 12.67
C LEU A 102 -6.23 -17.32 11.98
N GLU A 103 -7.26 -17.96 11.43
CA GLU A 103 -8.41 -17.26 10.83
C GLU A 103 -9.12 -16.34 11.82
N GLN A 104 -9.25 -16.73 13.09
CA GLN A 104 -9.87 -15.90 14.13
C GLN A 104 -9.09 -14.62 14.42
N TYR A 105 -7.77 -14.67 14.23
CA TYR A 105 -6.87 -13.53 14.41
C TYR A 105 -6.45 -12.88 13.08
N THR A 106 -7.02 -13.32 11.96
CA THR A 106 -6.74 -12.74 10.66
C THR A 106 -7.71 -11.60 10.40
N ARG A 107 -7.17 -10.40 10.23
CA ARG A 107 -7.96 -9.26 9.76
C ARG A 107 -7.76 -9.06 8.27
N SER A 108 -8.87 -9.15 7.54
CA SER A 108 -8.95 -8.75 6.15
C SER A 108 -8.84 -7.23 6.06
N GLY A 109 -7.90 -6.75 5.24
CA GLY A 109 -7.78 -5.34 4.88
C GLY A 109 -8.80 -4.93 3.83
N SER A 110 -8.63 -3.73 3.29
CA SER A 110 -9.45 -3.23 2.18
C SER A 110 -9.07 -3.88 0.86
N THR A 111 -10.08 -4.24 0.05
CA THR A 111 -9.89 -4.70 -1.34
C THR A 111 -9.03 -3.70 -2.11
N THR A 112 -7.98 -4.22 -2.74
CA THR A 112 -6.97 -3.44 -3.47
C THR A 112 -6.89 -3.94 -4.91
N VAL A 113 -6.81 -2.99 -5.85
CA VAL A 113 -6.66 -3.27 -7.29
C VAL A 113 -5.27 -2.87 -7.75
N THR A 114 -4.54 -3.83 -8.32
CA THR A 114 -3.26 -3.63 -8.99
C THR A 114 -3.44 -3.87 -10.48
N ILE A 115 -2.89 -3.00 -11.32
CA ILE A 115 -2.91 -3.15 -12.78
C ILE A 115 -1.45 -3.31 -13.22
N ARG A 116 -1.15 -4.37 -13.98
CA ARG A 116 0.17 -4.68 -14.53
C ARG A 116 0.13 -4.84 -16.04
#